data_AF-A0A5F1HV48-F1
#
_entry.id   AF-A0A5F1HV48-F1
#
_cell.length_a   1.000
_cell.length_b   1.000
_cell.length_c   1.000
_cell.angle_alpha   90.00
_cell.angle_beta   90.00
_cell.angle_gamma   90.00
#
_symmetry.space_group_name_H-M   'P 1'
#
loop_
_entity.id
_entity.type
_entity.pdbx_description
1 polymer ?
#
loop_
_entity_poly.entity_id
_entity_poly.type
_entity_poly.pdbx_seq_one_letter_code
_entity_poly.pdbx_strand_id
1 'polypeptide(L)' 'MRAKERLPRKHYSPEFKMELVRLALEEEGSIAALARKHDVNDNLLFKWIRLWQREGRVCRPRKTHRRFLP' A
#
# COMPACT_ATOMS: atom_id res chain seq x y z
N MET A 1 23.11 -9.63 -18.83
CA MET A 1 21.86 -9.66 -18.03
C MET A 1 22.07 -8.83 -16.76
N ARG A 2 21.51 -7.63 -16.67
CA ARG A 2 21.65 -6.76 -15.48
C ARG A 2 20.69 -7.29 -14.42
N ALA A 3 21.19 -8.05 -13.45
CA ALA A 3 20.38 -8.48 -12.32
C ALA A 3 19.86 -7.22 -11.62
N LYS A 4 18.55 -6.95 -11.73
CA LYS A 4 17.90 -5.92 -10.91
C LYS A 4 18.00 -6.43 -9.47
N GLU A 5 18.97 -5.92 -8.72
CA GLU A 5 19.02 -6.06 -7.27
C GLU A 5 17.62 -5.73 -6.74
N ARG A 6 16.95 -6.74 -6.21
CA ARG A 6 15.60 -6.57 -5.67
C ARG A 6 15.77 -5.78 -4.39
N LEU A 7 15.60 -4.46 -4.49
CA LEU A 7 15.59 -3.59 -3.33
C LEU A 7 14.70 -4.22 -2.24
N PRO A 8 15.16 -4.20 -0.97
CA PRO A 8 14.38 -4.73 0.14
C PRO A 8 12.99 -4.12 0.10
N ARG A 9 11.96 -4.95 0.33
CA ARG A 9 10.56 -4.49 0.27
C ARG A 9 10.38 -3.37 1.29
N LYS A 10 10.08 -2.16 0.84
CA LYS A 10 9.74 -1.05 1.73
C LYS A 10 8.51 -1.44 2.56
N HIS A 11 8.67 -1.44 3.88
CA HIS A 11 7.57 -1.63 4.81
C HIS A 11 7.02 -0.26 5.19
N TYR A 12 5.76 -0.02 4.84
CA TYR A 12 5.05 1.20 5.21
C TYR A 12 4.17 0.92 6.43
N SER A 13 4.20 1.84 7.38
CA SER A 13 3.32 1.78 8.56
C SER A 13 1.86 1.99 8.15
N PRO A 14 0.88 1.47 8.92
CA PRO A 14 -0.54 1.68 8.64
C PRO A 14 -0.94 3.16 8.58
N GLU A 15 -0.33 4.00 9.42
CA GLU A 15 -0.61 5.43 9.53
C GLU A 15 -0.22 6.14 8.23
N PHE A 16 0.98 5.86 7.72
CA PHE A 16 1.46 6.40 6.44
C PHE A 16 0.59 5.97 5.26
N LYS A 17 0.13 4.71 5.26
CA LYS A 17 -0.81 4.24 4.23
C LYS A 17 -2.14 4.96 4.29
N MET A 18 -2.63 5.25 5.50
CA MET A 18 -3.89 5.93 5.72
C MET A 18 -3.83 7.39 5.30
N GLU A 19 -2.73 8.07 5.60
CA GLU A 19 -2.45 9.43 5.14
C GLU A 19 -2.46 9.51 3.61
N LEU A 20 -1.74 8.62 2.92
CA LEU A 20 -1.73 8.58 1.46
C LEU A 20 -3.10 8.28 0.84
N VAL A 21 -3.88 7.39 1.45
CA VAL A 21 -5.24 7.11 0.98
C VAL A 21 -6.16 8.30 1.19
N ARG A 22 -6.06 9.02 2.32
CA ARG A 22 -6.82 10.26 2.56
C ARG A 22 -6.45 11.32 1.54
N LEU A 23 -5.16 11.57 1.34
CA LEU A 23 -4.68 12.50 0.31
C LEU A 23 -5.19 12.10 -1.08
N ALA A 24 -5.18 10.82 -1.43
CA ALA A 24 -5.72 10.36 -2.72
C ALA A 24 -7.24 10.49 -2.87
N LEU A 25 -7.98 10.65 -1.76
CA LEU A 25 -9.44 10.86 -1.76
C LEU A 25 -9.79 12.35 -1.72
N GLU A 26 -8.98 13.18 -1.06
CA GLU A 26 -9.14 14.64 -0.94
C GLU A 26 -8.57 15.37 -2.15
N GLU A 27 -7.34 15.03 -2.54
CA GLU A 27 -6.68 15.55 -3.72
C GLU A 27 -7.24 14.74 -4.90
N GLU A 28 -8.29 15.25 -5.54
CA GLU A 28 -8.88 14.76 -6.82
C GLU A 28 -7.88 14.81 -8.00
N GLY A 29 -6.59 14.70 -7.71
CA GLY A 29 -5.48 14.62 -8.65
C GLY A 29 -5.16 13.17 -9.05
N SER A 30 -4.19 13.05 -9.94
CA SER A 30 -3.75 11.74 -10.40
C SER A 30 -3.03 10.98 -9.27
N ILE A 31 -3.55 9.80 -8.92
CA ILE A 31 -2.93 8.85 -7.97
C ILE A 31 -1.46 8.58 -8.33
N ALA A 32 -1.13 8.56 -9.62
CA ALA A 32 0.23 8.36 -10.11
C ALA A 32 1.16 9.56 -9.83
N ALA A 33 0.63 10.78 -9.76
CA ALA A 33 1.41 11.95 -9.35
C ALA A 33 1.68 11.92 -7.85
N LEU A 34 0.67 11.60 -7.03
CA LEU A 34 0.83 11.45 -5.58
C LEU A 34 1.82 10.33 -5.24
N ALA A 35 1.72 9.18 -5.89
CA ALA A 35 2.65 8.07 -5.72
C ALA A 35 4.11 8.48 -6.00
N ARG A 36 4.35 9.22 -7.10
CA ARG A 36 5.69 9.76 -7.43
C ARG A 36 6.19 10.77 -6.41
N LYS A 37 5.31 11.66 -5.92
CA LYS A 37 5.65 12.67 -4.91
C LYS A 37 6.14 12.04 -3.60
N HIS A 38 5.56 10.90 -3.22
CA HIS A 38 5.90 10.20 -1.98
C HIS A 38 6.84 9.00 -2.17
N ASP A 39 7.41 8.82 -3.37
CA ASP A 39 8.27 7.67 -3.75
C ASP A 39 7.65 6.30 -3.40
N VAL A 40 6.33 6.21 -3.60
CA VAL A 40 5.52 5.00 -3.44
C VAL A 40 5.15 4.47 -4.82
N ASN A 41 5.08 3.15 -4.94
CA ASN A 41 4.57 2.53 -6.16
C ASN A 41 3.08 2.85 -6.34
N ASP A 42 2.70 3.36 -7.50
CA ASP A 42 1.33 3.68 -7.89
C ASP A 42 0.38 2.47 -7.75
N ASN A 43 0.83 1.27 -8.14
CA ASN A 43 0.05 0.05 -7.99
C ASN A 43 -0.19 -0.32 -6.52
N LEU A 44 0.75 0.05 -5.64
CA LEU A 44 0.62 -0.22 -4.21
C LEU A 44 -0.38 0.74 -3.58
N LEU A 45 -0.29 2.03 -3.90
CA LEU A 45 -1.24 3.04 -3.45
C LEU A 45 -2.66 2.70 -3.94
N PHE A 46 -2.79 2.33 -5.21
CA PHE A 46 -4.08 1.90 -5.78
C PHE A 46 -4.68 0.69 -5.06
N LYS A 47 -3.86 -0.28 -4.63
CA LYS A 47 -4.32 -1.41 -3.80
C LYS A 47 -4.82 -0.95 -2.43
N TRP A 48 -4.17 0.02 -1.80
CA TRP A 48 -4.61 0.56 -0.50
C TRP A 48 -5.93 1.32 -0.62
N ILE A 49 -6.08 2.17 -1.64
CA ILE A 49 -7.33 2.90 -1.92
C ILE A 49 -8.48 1.93 -2.15
N ARG A 50 -8.28 0.92 -3.02
CA ARG A 50 -9.29 -0.11 -3.27
C ARG A 50 -9.66 -0.91 -2.02
N LEU A 51 -8.68 -1.22 -1.18
CA LEU A 51 -8.93 -1.92 0.08
C LEU A 51 -9.73 -1.04 1.04
N TRP A 52 -9.40 0.24 1.12
CA TRP A 52 -10.12 1.22 1.94
C TRP A 52 -11.58 1.38 1.49
N GLN A 53 -11.83 1.54 0.19
CA GLN A 53 -13.19 1.64 -0.36
C GLN A 53 -14.02 0.36 -0.14
N ARG A 54 -13.39 -0.82 -0.10
CA ARG A 54 -14.09 -2.11 0.06
C ARG A 54 -14.30 -2.52 1.51
N GLU A 55 -13.28 -2.37 2.34
CA GLU A 55 -13.21 -2.96 3.70
C GLU A 55 -13.09 -1.89 4.80
N GLY A 56 -12.93 -0.60 4.45
CA GLY A 56 -12.72 0.50 5.40
C GLY A 56 -11.36 0.44 6.10
N ARG A 57 -10.35 -0.22 5.48
CA ARG A 57 -9.02 -0.45 6.07
C ARG A 57 -7.92 -0.34 5.03
N VAL A 58 -6.72 0.09 5.44
CA VAL A 58 -5.53 0.20 4.57
C VAL A 58 -4.54 -0.97 4.67
N CYS A 59 -4.75 -1.84 5.66
CA CYS A 59 -3.96 -3.05 5.88
C CYS A 59 -4.89 -4.24 6.11
N ARG A 60 -4.56 -5.38 5.51
CA ARG A 60 -5.15 -6.65 5.91
C ARG A 60 -4.41 -7.15 7.16
N PRO A 61 -5.12 -7.60 8.21
CA PRO A 61 -4.46 -8.35 9.27
C PRO A 61 -3.73 -9.51 8.62
N ARG A 62 -2.45 -9.72 8.97
CA ARG A 62 -1.74 -10.92 8.53
C ARG A 62 -2.61 -12.09 8.95
N LYS A 63 -3.12 -12.86 7.97
CA LYS A 63 -3.67 -14.18 8.28
C LYS A 63 -2.50 -14.98 8.82
N THR A 64 -2.39 -15.04 10.14
CA THR A 64 -1.58 -16.05 10.79
C THR A 64 -2.21 -17.37 10.39
N HIS A 65 -1.66 -18.00 9.35
CA HIS A 65 -1.94 -19.41 9.11
C HIS A 65 -1.27 -20.16 10.26
N ARG A 66 -1.93 -20.11 11.43
CA ARG A 66 -1.59 -20.88 12.60
C ARG A 66 -1.97 -22.29 12.22
N ARG A 67 -1.04 -22.97 11.53
CA ARG A 67 -1.03 -24.42 11.41
C ARG A 67 -0.89 -24.94 12.83
N PHE A 68 -2.01 -25.04 13.52
CA PHE A 68 -2.16 -26.03 14.56
C PHE A 68 -2.07 -27.37 13.82
N LEU A 69 -0.86 -27.93 13.75
CA LEU A 69 -0.74 -29.37 13.59
C LEU A 69 -1.14 -30.00 14.94
N PRO A 70 -1.88 -31.12 14.92
CA PRO A 70 -2.34 -31.81 16.12
C PRO A 70 -1.20 -32.35 16.98
#